data_AF-A0A2X3B2U5-F1
#
_entry.id   AF-A0A2X3B2U5-F1
#
_cell.length_a   1.000
_cell.length_b   1.000
_cell.length_c   1.000
_cell.angle_alpha   90.00
_cell.angle_beta   90.00
_cell.angle_gamma   90.00
#
_symmetry.space_group_name_H-M   'P 1'
#
loop_
_entity.id
_entity.type
_entity.pdbx_description
1 polymer ?
#
loop_
_entity_poly.entity_id
_entity_poly.type
_entity_poly.pdbx_seq_one_letter_code
_entity_poly.pdbx_strand_id
1 'polypeptide(L)'
;MKISNIESRDSSAKNALQAKTQNSTTSAKTSPQIKTSQKEISKVESLSKKNDTFEPLAISVKNANLTIGSLDVMIDTIKTLQIQNKDFSKLATKFQKVATQDKAQHIIKQADVIKGEMKQTFDSAMFENENVFSKNYESLIPESKLNTNKITSPKTLDVKQIENLKQYANDLDTQKKYAKEAKKILQHKVEETLAKTTQSTDSSFEKVDLSKLNTQEFKAAQSGRGITLDRVMSLLH
;
A
#
# COMPACT_ATOMS: atom_id res chain seq x y z
N MET A 1 -35.13 50.54 8.11
CA MET A 1 -36.19 50.54 9.14
C MET A 1 -37.10 49.34 8.91
N LYS A 2 -37.33 48.58 9.99
CA LYS A 2 -38.43 47.67 10.35
C LYS A 2 -39.34 47.07 9.25
N ILE A 3 -39.41 45.73 9.25
CA ILE A 3 -40.66 45.00 9.05
C ILE A 3 -40.98 44.25 10.35
N SER A 4 -42.19 44.46 10.84
CA SER A 4 -42.87 43.84 11.98
C SER A 4 -43.27 42.39 11.64
N ASN A 5 -43.04 41.35 12.44
CA ASN A 5 -43.65 40.93 13.73
C ASN A 5 -44.80 39.90 13.55
N ILE A 6 -44.90 38.97 14.53
CA ILE A 6 -46.04 38.09 14.94
C ILE A 6 -45.96 36.64 14.39
N GLU A 7 -45.46 35.65 15.18
CA GLU A 7 -46.17 34.77 16.17
C GLU A 7 -46.99 33.65 15.50
N SER A 8 -47.10 32.38 15.93
CA SER A 8 -46.89 31.72 17.23
C SER A 8 -46.93 30.17 17.10
N ARG A 9 -46.15 29.49 17.97
CA ARG A 9 -46.45 28.30 18.84
C ARG A 9 -47.03 27.00 18.22
N ASP A 10 -46.40 25.82 18.31
CA ASP A 10 -45.96 24.96 19.46
C ASP A 10 -47.06 24.06 20.04
N SER A 11 -46.81 22.73 20.07
CA SER A 11 -47.40 21.67 20.93
C SER A 11 -46.69 20.33 20.63
N SER A 12 -45.73 19.84 21.43
CA SER A 12 -45.88 18.89 22.58
C SER A 12 -46.44 17.49 22.21
N ALA A 13 -46.06 16.32 22.73
CA ALA A 13 -45.01 15.84 23.64
C ALA A 13 -45.15 14.29 23.81
N LYS A 14 -44.03 13.59 24.08
CA LYS A 14 -43.78 12.50 25.08
C LYS A 14 -44.47 11.11 25.08
N ASN A 15 -43.59 10.09 25.24
CA ASN A 15 -43.63 8.90 26.16
C ASN A 15 -44.76 7.84 25.97
N ALA A 16 -44.68 6.56 26.36
CA ALA A 16 -43.68 5.62 26.88
C ALA A 16 -44.35 4.22 27.01
N LEU A 17 -43.56 3.14 26.86
CA LEU A 17 -43.53 1.87 27.60
C LEU A 17 -44.81 1.03 27.93
N GLN A 18 -44.71 -0.27 27.59
CA GLN A 18 -45.13 -1.48 28.37
C GLN A 18 -46.65 -1.78 28.51
N ALA A 19 -47.18 -3.01 28.56
CA ALA A 19 -46.67 -4.39 28.53
C ALA A 19 -47.86 -5.39 28.43
N LYS A 20 -47.57 -6.67 28.10
CA LYS A 20 -48.13 -7.93 28.68
C LYS A 20 -49.63 -8.29 28.42
N THR A 21 -50.11 -9.52 28.20
CA THR A 21 -49.60 -10.92 28.31
C THR A 21 -50.58 -11.95 27.68
N GLN A 22 -50.05 -13.11 27.20
CA GLN A 22 -50.56 -14.52 27.29
C GLN A 22 -51.87 -14.97 26.54
N ASN A 23 -52.03 -16.18 25.97
CA ASN A 23 -51.39 -17.49 26.25
C ASN A 23 -51.62 -18.59 25.16
N SER A 24 -50.66 -19.55 25.05
CA SER A 24 -50.72 -21.02 24.73
C SER A 24 -51.31 -21.54 23.38
N THR A 25 -50.78 -22.55 22.65
CA THR A 25 -50.01 -23.78 22.99
C THR A 25 -49.37 -24.47 21.74
N THR A 26 -48.17 -25.07 21.88
CA THR A 26 -47.57 -26.30 21.22
C THR A 26 -47.50 -26.40 19.67
N SER A 27 -46.40 -26.76 18.98
CA SER A 27 -45.43 -27.86 19.16
C SER A 27 -44.13 -27.64 18.35
N ALA A 28 -43.09 -28.40 18.71
CA ALA A 28 -41.67 -28.33 18.36
C ALA A 28 -41.23 -28.51 16.89
N LYS A 29 -40.13 -27.83 16.50
CA LYS A 29 -38.88 -28.43 15.96
C LYS A 29 -37.79 -27.37 15.69
N THR A 30 -36.78 -27.37 16.58
CA THR A 30 -35.34 -27.11 16.37
C THR A 30 -34.91 -26.15 15.25
N SER A 31 -34.45 -24.95 15.67
CA SER A 31 -33.43 -24.15 14.97
C SER A 31 -32.18 -24.07 15.88
N PRO A 32 -30.96 -24.32 15.39
CA PRO A 32 -29.75 -24.16 16.19
C PRO A 32 -29.39 -22.67 16.30
N GLN A 33 -29.54 -22.12 17.50
CA GLN A 33 -29.03 -20.81 17.85
C GLN A 33 -27.61 -20.96 18.41
N ILE A 34 -26.66 -20.35 17.70
CA ILE A 34 -25.25 -20.25 18.04
C ILE A 34 -25.12 -19.59 19.42
N LYS A 35 -24.75 -20.39 20.42
CA LYS A 35 -24.24 -19.90 21.70
C LYS A 35 -22.71 -19.88 21.62
N THR A 36 -22.18 -18.68 21.55
CA THR A 36 -20.83 -18.30 21.96
C THR A 36 -20.44 -19.03 23.24
N SER A 37 -19.53 -20.00 23.12
CA SER A 37 -18.72 -20.48 24.23
C SER A 37 -17.33 -19.94 24.03
N GLN A 38 -16.99 -18.90 24.81
CA GLN A 38 -15.61 -18.63 25.20
C GLN A 38 -15.06 -19.91 25.83
N LYS A 39 -14.20 -20.61 25.11
CA LYS A 39 -13.28 -21.57 25.69
C LYS A 39 -11.95 -21.43 24.97
N GLU A 40 -11.10 -20.64 25.61
CA GLU A 40 -9.63 -20.71 25.55
C GLU A 40 -9.01 -20.91 24.17
N ILE A 41 -8.73 -19.77 23.51
CA ILE A 41 -7.56 -19.63 22.64
C ILE A 41 -6.33 -19.61 23.56
N SER A 42 -6.04 -20.74 24.21
CA SER A 42 -4.88 -20.91 25.09
C SER A 42 -4.07 -22.10 24.60
N LYS A 43 -3.72 -22.07 23.30
CA LYS A 43 -2.73 -23.00 22.73
C LYS A 43 -2.11 -22.54 21.41
N VAL A 44 -1.95 -21.23 21.23
CA VAL A 44 -1.01 -20.68 20.23
C VAL A 44 0.25 -20.12 20.91
N GLU A 45 0.31 -20.12 22.23
CA GLU A 45 1.43 -19.56 23.01
C GLU A 45 2.57 -20.56 23.30
N SER A 46 2.47 -21.79 22.79
CA SER A 46 3.45 -22.85 23.07
C SER A 46 4.13 -23.47 21.84
N LEU A 47 4.14 -22.74 20.71
CA LEU A 47 5.06 -23.01 19.59
C LEU A 47 6.17 -21.97 19.45
N SER A 48 6.21 -20.96 20.34
CA SER A 48 7.32 -20.01 20.48
C SER A 48 8.55 -20.62 21.15
N LYS A 49 8.88 -21.88 20.84
CA LYS A 49 10.26 -22.33 20.98
C LYS A 49 11.00 -21.76 19.78
N LYS A 50 11.59 -20.58 20.01
CA LYS A 50 12.66 -19.96 19.25
C LYS A 50 13.46 -21.01 18.47
N ASN A 51 13.20 -21.09 17.17
CA ASN A 51 14.27 -21.43 16.25
C ASN A 51 14.87 -20.08 15.83
N ASP A 52 15.93 -19.68 16.54
CA ASP A 52 16.67 -18.42 16.31
C ASP A 52 17.19 -18.28 14.85
N THR A 53 17.12 -19.35 14.05
CA THR A 53 17.55 -19.40 12.65
C THR A 53 16.51 -18.90 11.63
N PHE A 54 15.20 -18.93 11.94
CA PHE A 54 14.14 -18.61 10.94
C PHE A 54 13.53 -17.21 11.09
N GLU A 55 13.57 -16.63 12.29
CA GLU A 55 13.13 -15.24 12.52
C GLU A 55 13.90 -14.22 11.64
N PRO A 56 15.23 -14.36 11.44
CA PRO A 56 15.97 -13.47 10.53
C PRO A 56 15.54 -13.57 9.07
N LEU A 57 15.15 -14.77 8.63
CA LEU A 57 14.70 -15.02 7.26
C LEU A 57 13.34 -14.38 6.98
N ALA A 58 12.37 -14.60 7.87
CA ALA A 58 11.03 -14.03 7.75
C ALA A 58 11.07 -12.49 7.75
N ILE A 59 11.89 -11.90 8.62
CA ILE A 59 12.12 -10.45 8.67
C ILE A 59 12.77 -9.96 7.36
N SER A 60 13.79 -10.65 6.85
CA SER A 60 14.47 -10.27 5.59
C SER A 60 13.52 -10.28 4.39
N VAL A 61 12.73 -11.34 4.22
CA VAL A 61 11.76 -11.46 3.12
C VAL A 61 10.65 -10.43 3.26
N LYS A 62 10.14 -10.18 4.47
CA LYS A 62 9.15 -9.14 4.74
C LYS A 62 9.69 -7.76 4.35
N ASN A 63 10.89 -7.42 4.78
CA ASN A 63 11.50 -6.12 4.49
C ASN A 63 11.75 -5.93 2.99
N ALA A 64 12.20 -6.98 2.29
CA ALA A 64 12.36 -6.96 0.84
C ALA A 64 11.01 -6.72 0.13
N ASN A 65 9.96 -7.42 0.53
CA ASN A 65 8.62 -7.26 -0.04
C ASN A 65 8.01 -5.86 0.21
N LEU A 66 8.18 -5.32 1.43
CA LEU A 66 7.77 -3.95 1.73
C LEU A 66 8.53 -2.93 0.86
N THR A 67 9.84 -3.15 0.68
CA THR A 67 10.66 -2.29 -0.16
C THR A 67 10.24 -2.39 -1.64
N ILE A 68 9.96 -3.60 -2.14
CA ILE A 68 9.41 -3.83 -3.49
C ILE A 68 8.08 -3.08 -3.67
N GLY A 69 7.14 -3.20 -2.71
CA GLY A 69 5.86 -2.50 -2.77
C GLY A 69 6.03 -0.97 -2.81
N SER A 70 6.96 -0.45 -2.02
CA SER A 70 7.32 0.98 -2.04
C SER A 70 7.93 1.41 -3.38
N LEU A 71 8.76 0.57 -4.00
CA LEU A 71 9.33 0.83 -5.33
C LEU A 71 8.26 0.78 -6.43
N ASP A 72 7.24 -0.08 -6.32
CA ASP A 72 6.14 -0.13 -7.27
C ASP A 72 5.29 1.15 -7.23
N VAL A 73 4.94 1.62 -6.03
CA VAL A 73 4.27 2.92 -5.86
C VAL A 73 5.11 4.06 -6.44
N MET A 74 6.42 4.05 -6.21
CA MET A 74 7.33 5.03 -6.81
C MET A 74 7.32 4.99 -8.34
N ILE A 75 7.46 3.80 -8.93
CA ILE A 75 7.49 3.63 -10.39
C ILE A 75 6.20 4.15 -11.02
N ASP A 76 5.04 3.83 -10.44
CA ASP A 76 3.75 4.26 -10.97
C ASP A 76 3.54 5.76 -10.79
N THR A 77 3.95 6.31 -9.64
CA THR A 77 3.93 7.76 -9.41
C THR A 77 4.83 8.48 -10.43
N ILE A 78 6.04 7.98 -10.69
CA ILE A 78 6.92 8.57 -11.69
C ILE A 78 6.28 8.54 -13.08
N LYS A 79 5.60 7.46 -13.48
CA LYS A 79 4.89 7.42 -14.77
C LYS A 79 3.85 8.54 -14.86
N THR A 80 3.07 8.75 -13.80
CA THR A 80 2.08 9.84 -13.75
C THR A 80 2.75 11.21 -13.84
N LEU A 81 3.82 11.43 -13.08
CA LEU A 81 4.62 12.67 -13.15
C LEU A 81 5.22 12.90 -14.53
N GLN A 82 5.64 11.85 -15.25
CA GLN A 82 6.15 11.95 -16.62
C GLN A 82 5.07 12.43 -17.59
N ILE A 83 3.83 11.95 -17.45
CA ILE A 83 2.69 12.40 -18.26
C ILE A 83 2.40 13.88 -17.98
N GLN A 84 2.27 14.25 -16.70
CA GLN A 84 1.99 15.61 -16.30
C GLN A 84 3.12 16.58 -16.72
N ASN A 85 4.39 16.18 -16.58
CA ASN A 85 5.53 16.98 -17.00
C ASN A 85 5.58 17.17 -18.53
N LYS A 86 5.11 16.19 -19.31
CA LYS A 86 4.99 16.32 -20.77
C LYS A 86 3.96 17.40 -21.13
N ASP A 87 2.83 17.45 -20.43
CA ASP A 87 1.81 18.47 -20.66
C ASP A 87 2.28 19.86 -20.20
N PHE A 88 2.97 19.93 -19.06
CA PHE A 88 3.63 21.15 -18.61
C PHE A 88 4.68 21.66 -19.62
N SER A 89 5.49 20.75 -20.19
CA SER A 89 6.50 21.09 -21.22
C SER A 89 5.88 21.60 -22.53
N LYS A 90 4.70 21.09 -22.91
CA LYS A 90 3.95 21.65 -24.05
C LYS A 90 3.51 23.09 -23.77
N LEU A 91 3.07 23.40 -22.55
CA LEU A 91 2.72 24.76 -22.15
C LEU A 91 3.94 25.68 -22.14
N ALA A 92 5.09 25.22 -21.64
CA ALA A 92 6.35 25.96 -21.70
C ALA A 92 6.76 26.29 -23.14
N THR A 93 6.64 25.32 -24.06
CA THR A 93 6.92 25.53 -25.48
C THR A 93 5.94 26.53 -26.12
N LYS A 94 4.66 26.48 -25.74
CA LYS A 94 3.66 27.47 -26.20
C LYS A 94 3.96 28.87 -25.66
N PHE A 95 4.40 28.96 -24.40
CA PHE A 95 4.77 30.22 -23.75
C PHE A 95 5.89 30.94 -24.50
N GLN A 96 6.92 30.21 -24.96
CA GLN A 96 8.01 30.78 -25.75
C GLN A 96 7.59 31.38 -27.10
N LYS A 97 6.43 30.96 -27.64
CA LYS A 97 5.94 31.37 -28.96
C LYS A 97 4.85 32.44 -28.89
N VAL A 98 4.50 32.89 -27.69
CA VAL A 98 3.35 33.78 -27.49
C VAL A 98 3.76 35.23 -27.72
N ALA A 99 2.97 35.97 -28.51
CA ALA A 99 3.27 37.36 -28.86
C ALA A 99 2.56 38.37 -27.94
N THR A 100 1.51 37.97 -27.22
CA THR A 100 0.69 38.87 -26.40
C THR A 100 0.69 38.48 -24.93
N GLN A 101 0.61 39.49 -24.07
CA GLN A 101 0.63 39.32 -22.61
C GLN A 101 -0.59 38.54 -22.10
N ASP A 102 -1.79 38.77 -22.65
CA ASP A 102 -3.00 38.06 -22.23
C ASP A 102 -2.90 36.54 -22.47
N LYS A 103 -2.37 36.15 -23.63
CA LYS A 103 -2.14 34.74 -23.95
C LYS A 103 -1.03 34.14 -23.06
N ALA A 104 0.00 34.92 -22.75
CA ALA A 104 1.06 34.52 -21.82
C ALA A 104 0.50 34.23 -20.42
N GLN A 105 -0.36 35.12 -19.89
CA GLN A 105 -0.99 34.94 -18.59
C GLN A 105 -1.94 33.73 -18.56
N HIS A 106 -2.69 33.50 -19.64
CA HIS A 106 -3.54 32.32 -19.75
C HIS A 106 -2.72 31.01 -19.69
N ILE A 107 -1.58 30.96 -20.39
CA ILE A 107 -0.67 29.80 -20.34
C ILE A 107 -0.10 29.60 -18.94
N ILE A 108 0.29 30.68 -18.25
CA ILE A 108 0.79 30.61 -16.86
C ILE A 108 -0.28 30.00 -15.95
N LYS A 109 -1.54 30.46 -16.03
CA LYS A 109 -2.64 29.91 -15.22
C LYS A 109 -2.85 28.41 -15.47
N GLN A 110 -2.82 27.97 -16.73
CA GLN A 110 -2.92 26.55 -17.07
C GLN A 110 -1.72 25.74 -16.54
N ALA A 111 -0.52 26.30 -16.63
CA ALA A 111 0.68 25.65 -16.12
C ALA A 111 0.62 25.50 -14.59
N ASP A 112 0.13 26.51 -13.87
CA ASP A 112 -0.03 26.45 -12.42
C ASP A 112 -1.01 25.36 -11.98
N VAL A 113 -2.06 25.08 -12.75
CA VAL A 113 -2.96 23.94 -12.50
C VAL A 113 -2.19 22.62 -12.61
N ILE A 114 -1.48 22.39 -13.71
CA ILE A 114 -0.69 21.15 -13.90
C ILE A 114 0.40 21.03 -12.82
N LYS A 115 1.05 22.13 -12.44
CA LYS A 115 2.04 22.15 -11.35
C LYS A 115 1.42 21.73 -10.02
N GLY A 116 0.19 22.19 -9.74
CA GLY A 116 -0.59 21.78 -8.57
C GLY A 116 -0.87 20.28 -8.57
N GLU A 117 -1.31 19.74 -9.71
CA GLU A 117 -1.54 18.30 -9.89
C GLU A 117 -0.26 17.48 -9.73
N MET A 118 0.86 17.93 -10.31
CA MET A 118 2.16 17.27 -10.15
C MET A 118 2.59 17.24 -8.69
N LYS A 119 2.42 18.35 -7.97
CA LYS A 119 2.69 18.40 -6.53
C LYS A 119 1.80 17.44 -5.76
N GLN A 120 0.51 17.39 -6.06
CA GLN A 120 -0.41 16.45 -5.42
C GLN A 120 0.01 15.00 -5.67
N THR A 121 0.36 14.65 -6.92
CA THR A 121 0.89 13.32 -7.27
C THR A 121 2.13 12.98 -6.46
N PHE A 122 3.07 13.92 -6.35
CA PHE A 122 4.30 13.73 -5.57
C PHE A 122 4.03 13.53 -4.08
N ASP A 123 3.19 14.37 -3.47
CA ASP A 123 2.91 14.33 -2.04
C ASP A 123 2.09 13.10 -1.65
N SER A 124 1.19 12.63 -2.54
CA SER A 124 0.32 11.48 -2.31
C SER A 124 0.98 10.13 -2.58
N ALA A 125 2.24 10.13 -3.02
CA ALA A 125 3.03 8.93 -3.27
C ALA A 125 3.46 8.26 -1.95
N MET A 126 2.50 7.70 -1.21
CA MET A 126 2.68 7.14 0.11
C MET A 126 2.67 5.60 0.07
N PHE A 127 3.56 4.98 0.85
CA PHE A 127 3.54 3.54 1.11
C PHE A 127 3.94 3.28 2.57
N GLU A 128 3.12 2.56 3.33
CA GLU A 128 3.30 2.37 4.79
C GLU A 128 3.40 3.70 5.56
N ASN A 129 2.53 4.65 5.24
CA ASN A 129 2.49 6.00 5.85
C ASN A 129 3.74 6.88 5.65
N GLU A 130 4.63 6.50 4.75
CA GLU A 130 5.81 7.28 4.40
C GLU A 130 5.83 7.58 2.90
N ASN A 131 6.27 8.79 2.53
CA ASN A 131 6.41 9.15 1.13
C ASN A 131 7.53 8.33 0.49
N VAL A 132 7.25 7.73 -0.66
CA VAL A 132 8.22 6.86 -1.34
C VAL A 132 9.45 7.61 -1.83
N PHE A 133 9.40 8.92 -2.03
CA PHE A 133 10.58 9.71 -2.43
C PHE A 133 11.43 10.15 -1.23
N SER A 134 10.92 10.11 0.00
CA SER A 134 11.70 10.43 1.21
C SER A 134 12.43 9.24 1.82
N LYS A 135 12.12 8.02 1.37
CA LYS A 135 12.72 6.79 1.89
C LYS A 135 14.21 6.66 1.57
N ASN A 136 14.98 6.16 2.54
CA ASN A 136 16.40 5.89 2.38
C ASN A 136 16.66 4.50 1.73
N TYR A 137 16.47 4.42 0.42
CA TYR A 137 16.73 3.18 -0.33
C TYR A 137 18.20 2.79 -0.40
N GLU A 138 19.14 3.72 -0.24
CA GLU A 138 20.58 3.44 -0.22
C GLU A 138 20.94 2.49 0.93
N SER A 139 20.30 2.67 2.09
CA SER A 139 20.47 1.74 3.23
C SER A 139 19.85 0.35 3.02
N LEU A 140 18.81 0.27 2.18
CA LEU A 140 18.04 -0.97 1.95
C LEU A 140 18.57 -1.79 0.77
N ILE A 141 19.13 -1.09 -0.23
CA ILE A 141 19.61 -1.65 -1.50
C ILE A 141 20.91 -0.93 -1.90
N PRO A 142 22.04 -1.17 -1.19
CA PRO A 142 23.29 -0.44 -1.43
C PRO A 142 23.85 -0.60 -2.84
N GLU A 143 23.52 -1.70 -3.52
CA GLU A 143 23.96 -1.96 -4.89
C GLU A 143 23.16 -1.16 -5.94
N SER A 144 22.07 -0.50 -5.52
CA SER A 144 21.21 0.29 -6.39
C SER A 144 21.78 1.68 -6.68
N LYS A 145 21.57 2.16 -7.91
CA LYS A 145 21.86 3.56 -8.29
C LYS A 145 20.70 4.51 -8.02
N LEU A 146 19.63 4.03 -7.40
CA LEU A 146 18.44 4.80 -7.08
C LEU A 146 18.78 5.94 -6.11
N ASN A 147 18.51 7.18 -6.53
CA ASN A 147 18.69 8.37 -5.72
C ASN A 147 17.40 9.19 -5.76
N THR A 148 16.56 9.01 -4.74
CA THR A 148 15.25 9.66 -4.66
C THR A 148 15.34 11.18 -4.50
N ASN A 149 16.44 11.70 -3.94
CA ASN A 149 16.67 13.13 -3.78
C ASN A 149 16.78 13.87 -5.13
N LYS A 150 17.04 13.15 -6.22
CA LYS A 150 17.03 13.72 -7.58
C LYS A 150 15.62 14.06 -8.05
N ILE A 151 14.59 13.38 -7.53
CA ILE A 151 13.19 13.73 -7.80
C ILE A 151 12.77 14.77 -6.77
N THR A 152 12.99 16.03 -7.10
CA THR A 152 12.58 17.14 -6.25
C THR A 152 11.09 17.44 -6.40
N SER A 153 10.48 18.02 -5.37
CA SER A 153 9.08 18.44 -5.42
C SER A 153 8.86 19.40 -6.61
N PRO A 154 7.79 19.22 -7.41
CA PRO A 154 7.48 20.07 -8.57
C PRO A 154 7.25 21.56 -8.28
N LYS A 155 7.25 21.96 -7.00
CA LYS A 155 7.10 23.37 -6.56
C LYS A 155 8.10 24.33 -7.20
N THR A 156 9.29 23.85 -7.53
CA THR A 156 10.39 24.65 -8.10
C THR A 156 10.29 24.79 -9.62
N LEU A 157 9.37 24.10 -10.28
CA LEU A 157 9.23 24.14 -11.73
C LEU A 157 8.53 25.43 -12.18
N ASP A 158 9.10 26.07 -13.20
CA ASP A 158 8.56 27.28 -13.84
C ASP A 158 8.36 27.02 -15.34
N VAL A 159 7.18 27.38 -15.85
CA VAL A 159 6.82 27.31 -17.27
C VAL A 159 7.72 28.18 -18.15
N LYS A 160 8.38 29.19 -17.57
CA LYS A 160 9.34 30.05 -18.24
C LYS A 160 10.71 29.38 -18.43
N GLN A 161 11.02 28.34 -17.66
CA GLN A 161 12.35 27.71 -17.60
C GLN A 161 12.32 26.31 -18.21
N ILE A 162 12.34 26.24 -19.54
CA ILE A 162 12.22 24.96 -20.27
C ILE A 162 13.34 23.97 -19.96
N GLU A 163 14.55 24.44 -19.69
CA GLU A 163 15.69 23.56 -19.37
C GLU A 163 15.49 22.84 -18.03
N ASN A 164 14.89 23.50 -17.04
CA ASN A 164 14.56 22.85 -15.76
C ASN A 164 13.53 21.72 -15.94
N LEU A 165 12.61 21.88 -16.89
CA LEU A 165 11.62 20.84 -17.21
C LEU A 165 12.22 19.64 -17.92
N LYS A 166 13.20 19.87 -18.81
CA LYS A 166 13.97 18.81 -19.46
C LYS A 166 14.81 18.04 -18.45
N GLN A 167 15.50 18.76 -17.55
CA GLN A 167 16.28 18.14 -16.49
C GLN A 167 15.38 17.29 -15.58
N TYR A 168 14.24 17.84 -15.15
CA TYR A 168 13.27 17.08 -14.36
C TYR A 168 12.75 15.84 -15.11
N ALA A 169 12.48 15.93 -16.42
CA ALA A 169 12.10 14.78 -17.23
C ALA A 169 13.17 13.68 -17.26
N ASN A 170 14.44 14.07 -17.41
CA ASN A 170 15.58 13.17 -17.42
C ASN A 170 15.79 12.50 -16.05
N ASP A 171 15.63 13.26 -14.97
CA ASP A 171 15.71 12.74 -13.60
C ASP A 171 14.58 11.72 -13.36
N LEU A 172 13.34 12.01 -13.75
CA LEU A 172 12.23 11.05 -13.67
C LEU A 172 12.53 9.76 -14.43
N ASP A 173 13.03 9.84 -15.67
CA ASP A 173 13.29 8.64 -16.46
C ASP A 173 14.44 7.80 -15.90
N THR A 174 15.52 8.47 -15.51
CA THR A 174 16.70 7.84 -14.89
C THR A 174 16.32 7.13 -13.58
N GLN A 175 15.60 7.82 -12.69
CA GLN A 175 15.21 7.25 -11.40
C GLN A 175 14.15 6.15 -11.55
N LYS A 176 13.24 6.23 -12.53
CA LYS A 176 12.32 5.12 -12.86
C LYS A 176 13.09 3.88 -13.31
N LYS A 177 14.13 4.03 -14.13
CA LYS A 177 14.99 2.92 -14.56
C LYS A 177 15.70 2.31 -13.35
N TYR A 178 16.29 3.13 -12.49
CA TYR A 178 16.97 2.64 -11.29
C TYR A 178 16.01 2.00 -10.28
N ALA A 179 14.78 2.51 -10.13
CA ALA A 179 13.77 1.87 -9.28
C ALA A 179 13.39 0.47 -9.79
N LYS A 180 13.30 0.28 -11.12
CA LYS A 180 13.07 -1.05 -11.73
C LYS A 180 14.26 -1.99 -11.53
N GLU A 181 15.49 -1.49 -11.65
CA GLU A 181 16.69 -2.27 -11.38
C GLU A 181 16.77 -2.68 -9.90
N ALA A 182 16.52 -1.75 -8.98
CA ALA A 182 16.44 -1.99 -7.55
C ALA A 182 15.40 -3.06 -7.19
N LYS A 183 14.22 -3.00 -7.82
CA LYS A 183 13.17 -4.01 -7.65
C LYS A 183 13.66 -5.40 -8.09
N LYS A 184 14.34 -5.51 -9.23
CA LYS A 184 14.90 -6.78 -9.70
C LYS A 184 15.98 -7.33 -8.75
N ILE A 185 16.85 -6.47 -8.23
CA ILE A 185 17.88 -6.86 -7.24
C ILE A 185 17.19 -7.47 -6.01
N LEU A 186 16.15 -6.82 -5.48
CA LEU A 186 15.40 -7.34 -4.33
C LEU A 186 14.66 -8.65 -4.64
N GLN A 187 14.04 -8.76 -5.81
CA GLN A 187 13.38 -10.01 -6.23
C GLN A 187 14.37 -11.17 -6.29
N HIS A 188 15.52 -10.95 -6.92
CA HIS A 188 16.59 -11.95 -6.98
C HIS A 188 17.12 -12.30 -5.59
N LYS A 189 17.31 -11.32 -4.70
CA LYS A 189 17.75 -11.55 -3.32
C LYS A 189 16.73 -12.40 -2.54
N VAL A 190 15.43 -12.17 -2.72
CA VAL A 190 14.37 -12.99 -2.11
C VAL A 190 14.43 -14.42 -2.67
N GLU A 191 14.53 -14.59 -3.98
CA GLU A 191 14.63 -15.89 -4.65
C GLU A 191 15.87 -16.67 -4.20
N GLU A 192 17.04 -16.04 -4.15
CA GLU A 192 18.28 -16.65 -3.67
C GLU A 192 18.20 -17.04 -2.20
N THR A 193 17.60 -16.20 -1.36
CA THR A 193 17.48 -16.48 0.08
C THR A 193 16.55 -17.67 0.31
N LEU A 194 15.45 -17.75 -0.45
CA LEU A 194 14.54 -18.90 -0.42
C LEU A 194 15.24 -20.16 -0.96
N ALA A 195 15.96 -20.07 -2.08
CA ALA A 195 16.67 -21.19 -2.69
C ALA A 195 17.79 -21.75 -1.79
N LYS A 196 18.56 -20.89 -1.12
CA LYS A 196 19.56 -21.31 -0.14
C LYS A 196 18.93 -22.02 1.04
N THR A 197 17.78 -21.52 1.51
CA THR A 197 17.04 -22.17 2.60
C THR A 197 16.55 -23.55 2.18
N THR A 198 16.01 -23.69 0.95
CA THR A 198 15.52 -24.98 0.43
C THR A 198 16.61 -25.98 0.02
N GLN A 199 17.82 -25.52 -0.31
CA GLN A 199 18.98 -26.36 -0.60
C GLN A 199 19.75 -26.79 0.66
N SER A 200 19.70 -25.98 1.73
CA SER A 200 20.30 -26.32 3.04
C SER A 200 19.43 -27.25 3.86
N THR A 201 18.16 -27.38 3.48
CA THR A 201 17.24 -28.39 3.97
C THR A 201 17.58 -29.75 3.35
N ASP A 202 18.13 -30.59 4.21
CA ASP A 202 18.83 -31.84 3.96
C ASP A 202 18.08 -32.85 3.06
N SER A 203 18.80 -33.83 2.56
CA SER A 203 18.26 -35.04 1.90
C SER A 203 17.24 -35.84 2.73
N SER A 204 16.98 -35.44 3.99
CA SER A 204 15.91 -35.95 4.86
C SER A 204 14.50 -35.44 4.49
N PHE A 205 14.38 -34.52 3.54
CA PHE A 205 13.09 -33.94 3.09
C PHE A 205 12.20 -34.90 2.30
N GLU A 206 12.71 -36.07 1.94
CA GLU A 206 11.95 -37.06 1.16
C GLU A 206 10.79 -37.71 1.96
N LYS A 207 10.69 -37.43 3.26
CA LYS A 207 9.58 -37.93 4.09
C LYS A 207 8.92 -36.79 4.84
N VAL A 208 7.95 -36.15 4.19
CA VAL A 208 6.88 -35.43 4.90
C VAL A 208 6.32 -36.38 5.96
N ASP A 209 6.50 -36.05 7.24
CA ASP A 209 5.94 -36.83 8.33
C ASP A 209 4.41 -36.69 8.32
N LEU A 210 3.76 -37.60 7.61
CA LEU A 210 2.30 -37.66 7.42
C LEU A 210 1.54 -37.74 8.75
N SER A 211 2.20 -38.13 9.84
CA SER A 211 1.58 -38.18 11.18
C SER A 211 1.31 -36.79 11.77
N LYS A 212 2.04 -35.76 11.33
CA LYS A 212 1.84 -34.36 11.73
C LYS A 212 0.85 -33.61 10.83
N LEU A 213 0.45 -34.21 9.71
CA LEU A 213 -0.47 -33.61 8.75
C LEU A 213 -1.92 -33.79 9.24
N ASN A 214 -2.45 -32.82 9.99
CA ASN A 214 -3.87 -32.80 10.33
C ASN A 214 -4.68 -32.70 9.01
N THR A 215 -5.38 -33.78 8.65
CA THR A 215 -6.05 -33.95 7.35
C THR A 215 -7.15 -32.91 7.11
N GLN A 216 -7.73 -32.37 8.18
CA GLN A 216 -8.72 -31.29 8.09
C GLN A 216 -8.07 -29.93 7.78
N GLU A 217 -6.89 -29.66 8.34
CA GLU A 217 -6.13 -28.43 8.08
C GLU A 217 -5.46 -28.45 6.70
N PHE A 218 -5.04 -29.62 6.22
CA PHE A 218 -4.52 -29.79 4.86
C PHE A 218 -5.58 -29.48 3.80
N LYS A 219 -6.84 -29.93 4.01
CA LYS A 219 -7.97 -29.56 3.15
C LYS A 219 -8.31 -28.06 3.23
N ALA A 220 -8.12 -27.43 4.39
CA ALA A 220 -8.29 -25.99 4.55
C ALA A 220 -7.20 -25.20 3.81
N ALA A 221 -5.94 -25.66 3.82
CA ALA A 221 -4.83 -25.08 3.07
C ALA A 221 -5.03 -25.18 1.55
N GLN A 222 -5.63 -26.27 1.05
CA GLN A 222 -6.00 -26.43 -0.36
C GLN A 222 -7.03 -25.40 -0.83
N SER A 223 -7.75 -24.76 0.10
CA SER A 223 -8.72 -23.69 -0.16
C SER A 223 -8.09 -22.29 -0.13
N GLY A 224 -6.75 -22.17 -0.03
CA GLY A 224 -6.00 -20.91 -0.03
C GLY A 224 -6.14 -20.06 1.24
N ARG A 225 -6.90 -20.51 2.24
CA ARG A 225 -7.02 -19.85 3.55
C ARG A 225 -6.11 -20.54 4.56
N GLY A 226 -5.03 -19.87 4.96
CA GLY A 226 -4.16 -20.31 6.07
C GLY A 226 -2.74 -20.75 5.69
N ILE A 227 -2.33 -20.62 4.42
CA ILE A 227 -0.92 -20.80 4.03
C ILE A 227 -0.18 -19.49 4.34
N THR A 228 0.44 -19.42 5.51
CA THR A 228 1.43 -18.38 5.84
C THR A 228 2.84 -18.93 5.62
N LEU A 229 3.82 -18.05 5.39
CA LEU A 229 5.23 -18.45 5.26
C LEU A 229 5.68 -19.26 6.48
N ASP A 230 5.27 -18.87 7.68
CA ASP A 230 5.54 -19.60 8.92
C ASP A 230 4.97 -21.02 8.89
N ARG A 231 3.78 -21.21 8.30
CA ARG A 231 3.16 -22.53 8.19
C ARG A 231 3.86 -23.41 7.16
N VAL A 232 4.26 -22.85 6.02
CA VAL A 232 5.06 -23.58 5.02
C VAL A 232 6.40 -23.99 5.62
N MET A 233 7.08 -23.09 6.32
CA MET A 233 8.35 -23.39 7.00
C MET A 233 8.18 -24.41 8.14
N SER A 234 7.05 -24.43 8.85
CA SER A 234 6.77 -25.44 9.87
C SER A 234 6.52 -26.85 9.33
N LEU A 235 6.07 -26.97 8.08
CA LEU A 235 5.78 -28.25 7.41
C LEU A 235 7.00 -28.85 6.70
N LEU A 236 8.06 -28.06 6.59
CA LEU A 236 9.35 -28.47 6.08
C LEU A 236 10.19 -29.19 7.17
N HIS A 237 9.65 -29.55 8.35
CA HIS A 237 10.33 -30.35 9.38
C HIS A 237 9.39 -31.42 9.99
#